data_AF-A0A7M5WN10-F1
#
_entry.id   AF-A0A7M5WN10-F1
#
_cell.length_a   1.000
_cell.length_b   1.000
_cell.length_c   1.000
_cell.angle_alpha   90.00
_cell.angle_beta   90.00
_cell.angle_gamma   90.00
#
_symmetry.space_group_name_H-M   'P 1'
#
loop_
_entity.id
_entity.type
_entity.pdbx_description
1 polymer ?
#
loop_
_entity_poly.entity_id
_entity_poly.type
_entity_poly.pdbx_seq_one_letter_code
_entity_poly.pdbx_strand_id
1 'polypeptide(L)'
;MAAQGEGNIATPNTLQSPFGNPQPPSSYSSSSHNMAPSGYGNQQQQPGGYNAPQPQGTQLVKGADAGVKLEALKKWTMSTYKYTKQMVSEKMGRRTRTVDTELEKHIQGLKEMQLRYTNLLKLSKQFQSQFQNILVTQKLMGEAFNELAVKSPDLQEEFSQNAELQKVVSKNGDALISALTFFNENLWTLSTKTIEDTIQTIRDYENCRIEYDAYRTDLEAHEAVGQSMKTEQARKEFNEHKEKFESLRNNLQIKMKFLEENKVGFGR
;
A
#
# COMPACT_ATOMS: atom_id res chain seq x y z
N MET A 1 7.61 -0.85 -67.11
CA MET A 1 6.31 -0.30 -66.67
C MET A 1 5.23 -1.30 -67.06
N ALA A 2 4.53 -1.76 -66.02
CA ALA A 2 3.39 -2.69 -65.89
C ALA A 2 2.87 -3.50 -67.11
N ALA A 3 2.89 -4.82 -66.95
CA ALA A 3 2.07 -5.79 -67.68
C ALA A 3 1.16 -6.55 -66.68
N GLN A 4 0.00 -6.96 -67.20
CA GLN A 4 -1.25 -7.32 -66.53
C GLN A 4 -1.28 -8.74 -65.93
N GLY A 5 -2.27 -8.98 -65.06
CA GLY A 5 -2.71 -10.33 -64.68
C GLY A 5 -3.85 -10.29 -63.65
N GLU A 6 -5.09 -10.50 -64.11
CA GLU A 6 -6.30 -10.60 -63.31
C GLU A 6 -6.31 -11.86 -62.42
N GLY A 7 -6.83 -11.75 -61.20
CA GLY A 7 -6.95 -12.85 -60.25
C GLY A 7 -8.16 -12.67 -59.34
N ASN A 8 -9.24 -13.37 -59.70
CA ASN A 8 -10.50 -13.48 -58.98
C ASN A 8 -10.29 -14.34 -57.71
N ILE A 9 -10.52 -13.79 -56.51
CA ILE A 9 -10.36 -14.55 -55.25
C ILE A 9 -11.69 -14.62 -54.50
N ALA A 10 -12.21 -15.85 -54.48
CA ALA A 10 -13.36 -16.29 -53.71
C ALA A 10 -13.05 -16.35 -52.20
N THR A 11 -14.07 -16.05 -51.39
CA THR A 11 -14.13 -16.26 -49.94
C THR A 11 -14.16 -17.75 -49.59
N PRO A 12 -13.42 -18.22 -48.56
CA PRO A 12 -13.64 -19.55 -48.01
C PRO A 12 -14.39 -19.50 -46.65
N ASN A 13 -15.50 -20.23 -46.69
CA ASN A 13 -16.22 -20.94 -45.63
C ASN A 13 -15.53 -21.11 -44.26
N THR A 14 -16.34 -20.81 -43.25
CA THR A 14 -16.41 -21.44 -41.94
C THR A 14 -16.43 -22.98 -42.02
N LEU A 15 -15.41 -23.61 -41.44
CA LEU A 15 -15.40 -25.05 -41.12
C LEU A 15 -15.48 -25.23 -39.61
N GLN A 16 -16.40 -26.10 -39.23
CA GLN A 16 -16.92 -26.38 -37.90
C GLN A 16 -16.07 -27.47 -37.23
N SER A 17 -15.63 -27.24 -35.99
CA SER A 17 -14.84 -28.19 -35.19
C SER A 17 -15.75 -29.27 -34.56
N PRO A 18 -15.31 -30.54 -34.44
CA PRO A 18 -16.16 -31.64 -34.01
C PRO A 18 -15.76 -32.15 -32.62
N PHE A 19 -16.23 -31.55 -31.53
CA PHE A 19 -16.19 -32.22 -30.21
C PHE A 19 -17.41 -31.84 -29.36
N GLY A 20 -18.02 -32.87 -28.77
CA GLY A 20 -19.38 -32.89 -28.27
C GLY A 20 -19.60 -32.22 -26.92
N ASN A 21 -20.84 -31.80 -26.74
CA ASN A 21 -21.40 -31.19 -25.55
C ASN A 21 -21.72 -32.28 -24.49
N PRO A 22 -21.28 -32.16 -23.23
CA PRO A 22 -21.75 -33.06 -22.18
C PRO A 22 -23.09 -32.59 -21.60
N GLN A 23 -24.06 -33.52 -21.59
CA GLN A 23 -25.39 -33.41 -21.00
C GLN A 23 -25.32 -33.58 -19.46
N PRO A 24 -26.13 -32.90 -18.64
CA PRO A 24 -26.16 -33.10 -17.19
C PRO A 24 -27.10 -34.26 -16.79
N PRO A 25 -26.77 -35.09 -15.77
CA PRO A 25 -27.68 -36.11 -15.28
C PRO A 25 -28.61 -35.60 -14.16
N SER A 26 -29.80 -36.18 -14.15
CA SER A 26 -30.93 -35.89 -13.27
C SER A 26 -30.80 -36.47 -11.86
N SER A 27 -31.60 -35.85 -10.98
CA SER A 27 -31.84 -36.05 -9.55
C SER A 27 -32.04 -37.48 -9.04
N TYR A 28 -31.44 -37.78 -7.89
CA TYR A 28 -31.95 -38.74 -6.90
C TYR A 28 -32.00 -38.09 -5.51
N SER A 29 -33.10 -38.37 -4.81
CA SER A 29 -33.47 -37.92 -3.48
C SER A 29 -33.13 -38.97 -2.41
N SER A 30 -32.60 -38.56 -1.25
CA SER A 30 -32.80 -39.22 0.05
C SER A 30 -32.26 -38.38 1.22
N SER A 31 -32.80 -38.68 2.41
CA SER A 31 -33.00 -37.82 3.57
C SER A 31 -31.82 -37.60 4.53
N SER A 32 -31.91 -36.45 5.21
CA SER A 32 -31.53 -36.12 6.60
C SER A 32 -30.33 -36.80 7.26
N HIS A 33 -29.32 -36.00 7.65
CA HIS A 33 -28.64 -36.06 8.95
C HIS A 33 -28.04 -34.68 9.29
N ASN A 34 -28.38 -34.16 10.48
CA ASN A 34 -27.83 -32.95 11.08
C ASN A 34 -26.38 -33.17 11.52
N MET A 35 -25.43 -32.36 11.06
CA MET A 35 -24.22 -31.95 11.80
C MET A 35 -23.64 -30.67 11.18
N ALA A 36 -23.47 -29.63 12.00
CA ALA A 36 -22.73 -28.41 11.63
C ALA A 36 -21.24 -28.72 11.45
N PRO A 37 -20.56 -28.05 10.49
CA PRO A 37 -19.58 -27.06 10.93
C PRO A 37 -19.45 -25.83 10.01
N SER A 38 -18.85 -24.79 10.60
CA SER A 38 -18.52 -23.47 10.08
C SER A 38 -17.87 -23.46 8.69
N GLY A 39 -18.47 -22.70 7.77
CA GLY A 39 -17.96 -22.45 6.42
C GLY A 39 -17.21 -21.13 6.31
N TYR A 40 -16.01 -21.21 5.73
CA TYR A 40 -15.28 -20.12 5.08
C TYR A 40 -15.89 -19.84 3.69
N GLY A 41 -16.03 -18.57 3.32
CA GLY A 41 -16.41 -18.13 1.97
C GLY A 41 -16.12 -16.64 1.72
N ASN A 42 -15.11 -16.37 0.88
CA ASN A 42 -14.88 -15.13 0.10
C ASN A 42 -16.09 -14.84 -0.83
N GLN A 43 -16.41 -13.67 -1.39
CA GLN A 43 -15.84 -12.33 -1.50
C GLN A 43 -16.95 -11.45 -2.13
N GLN A 44 -17.10 -10.19 -1.71
CA GLN A 44 -17.52 -9.11 -2.62
C GLN A 44 -16.87 -7.80 -2.17
N GLN A 45 -16.15 -7.18 -3.09
CA GLN A 45 -15.27 -6.03 -2.89
C GLN A 45 -16.08 -4.74 -2.70
N GLN A 46 -15.69 -3.92 -1.70
CA GLN A 46 -16.03 -2.51 -1.58
C GLN A 46 -14.79 -1.71 -1.15
N PRO A 47 -14.67 -0.42 -1.55
CA PRO A 47 -13.42 0.32 -1.44
C PRO A 47 -13.21 0.90 -0.03
N GLY A 48 -12.00 0.71 0.50
CA GLY A 48 -11.30 1.60 1.44
C GLY A 48 -12.06 2.10 2.67
N GLY A 49 -12.26 1.23 3.66
CA GLY A 49 -12.79 1.59 4.97
C GLY A 49 -11.81 2.42 5.80
N TYR A 50 -12.28 3.57 6.28
CA TYR A 50 -11.66 4.36 7.34
C TYR A 50 -11.70 3.58 8.66
N ASN A 51 -10.56 3.37 9.31
CA ASN A 51 -10.51 2.81 10.65
C ASN A 51 -10.93 3.88 11.68
N ALA A 52 -12.16 3.77 12.18
CA ALA A 52 -12.59 4.44 13.40
C ALA A 52 -12.16 3.60 14.63
N PRO A 53 -11.70 4.21 15.73
CA PRO A 53 -11.49 3.47 16.97
C PRO A 53 -12.86 3.06 17.53
N GLN A 54 -13.08 1.76 17.65
CA GLN A 54 -14.32 1.17 18.15
C GLN A 54 -14.22 1.04 19.68
N PRO A 55 -15.13 1.63 20.48
CA PRO A 55 -15.14 1.41 21.92
C PRO A 55 -15.77 0.04 22.21
N GLN A 56 -14.98 -0.84 22.82
CA GLN A 56 -15.36 -2.17 23.28
C GLN A 56 -16.36 -2.10 24.45
N GLY A 57 -17.44 -2.86 24.32
CA GLY A 57 -18.14 -3.58 25.39
C GLY A 57 -18.52 -2.86 26.68
N THR A 58 -19.80 -2.54 26.81
CA THR A 58 -20.53 -2.06 28.00
C THR A 58 -20.23 -2.83 29.29
N GLN A 59 -19.78 -2.12 30.34
CA GLN A 59 -20.15 -2.39 31.73
C GLN A 59 -20.68 -1.11 32.38
N LEU A 60 -21.78 -1.28 33.13
CA LEU A 60 -22.59 -0.24 33.74
C LEU A 60 -21.78 0.52 34.82
N VAL A 61 -21.55 1.83 34.62
CA VAL A 61 -20.96 2.71 35.65
C VAL A 61 -21.84 3.95 35.84
N LYS A 62 -22.07 4.26 37.12
CA LYS A 62 -22.93 5.31 37.71
C LYS A 62 -22.95 6.66 36.96
N GLY A 63 -24.12 7.31 36.99
CA GLY A 63 -24.53 8.47 36.18
C GLY A 63 -23.68 9.76 36.20
N ALA A 64 -22.60 9.86 36.97
CA ALA A 64 -21.61 10.93 36.80
C ALA A 64 -20.72 10.71 35.57
N ASP A 65 -20.40 9.44 35.28
CA ASP A 65 -19.52 9.03 34.19
C ASP A 65 -20.26 9.04 32.83
N ALA A 66 -21.58 8.84 32.84
CA ALA A 66 -22.43 8.97 31.65
C ALA A 66 -22.54 10.41 31.14
N GLY A 67 -22.59 11.40 32.03
CA GLY A 67 -22.64 12.83 31.66
C GLY A 67 -21.34 13.32 31.03
N VAL A 68 -20.19 12.94 31.60
CA VAL A 68 -18.86 13.27 31.04
C VAL A 68 -18.67 12.63 29.66
N LYS A 69 -19.11 11.37 29.48
CA LYS A 69 -19.07 10.69 28.18
C LYS A 69 -19.98 11.35 27.15
N LEU A 70 -21.16 11.84 27.55
CA LEU A 70 -22.08 12.54 26.66
C LEU A 70 -21.52 13.90 26.20
N GLU A 71 -20.95 14.68 27.10
CA GLU A 71 -20.31 15.95 26.74
C GLU A 71 -19.05 15.74 25.88
N ALA A 72 -18.27 14.70 26.15
CA ALA A 72 -17.15 14.31 25.30
C ALA A 72 -17.63 13.93 23.89
N LEU A 73 -18.71 13.15 23.77
CA LEU A 73 -19.32 12.78 22.49
C LEU A 73 -19.82 14.02 21.74
N LYS A 74 -20.48 14.95 22.43
CA LYS A 74 -20.97 16.20 21.84
C LYS A 74 -19.83 17.09 21.36
N LYS A 75 -18.77 17.24 22.15
CA LYS A 75 -17.57 17.99 21.73
C LYS A 75 -16.91 17.33 20.52
N TRP A 76 -16.83 16.00 20.51
CA TRP A 76 -16.27 15.24 19.39
C TRP A 76 -17.10 15.39 18.11
N THR A 77 -18.43 15.25 18.17
CA THR A 77 -19.29 15.39 16.99
C THR A 77 -19.25 16.82 16.44
N MET A 78 -19.29 17.83 17.30
CA MET A 78 -19.19 19.24 16.91
C MET A 78 -17.84 19.54 16.24
N SER A 79 -16.74 19.06 16.82
CA SER A 79 -15.39 19.24 16.28
C SER A 79 -15.21 18.51 14.95
N THR A 80 -15.70 17.27 14.86
CA THR A 80 -15.66 16.47 13.62
C THR A 80 -16.42 17.16 12.49
N TYR A 81 -17.62 17.68 12.78
CA TYR A 81 -18.38 18.46 11.81
C TYR A 81 -17.61 19.72 11.38
N LYS A 82 -17.03 20.46 12.33
CA LYS A 82 -16.24 21.66 12.07
C LYS A 82 -15.07 21.38 11.11
N TYR A 83 -14.28 20.35 11.39
CA TYR A 83 -13.11 20.00 10.57
C TYR A 83 -13.51 19.47 9.19
N THR A 84 -14.58 18.67 9.14
CA THR A 84 -15.13 18.18 7.87
C THR A 84 -15.62 19.34 7.01
N LYS A 85 -16.34 20.31 7.61
CA LYS A 85 -16.80 21.51 6.93
C LYS A 85 -15.63 22.34 6.40
N GLN A 86 -14.56 22.48 7.17
CA GLN A 86 -13.35 23.17 6.74
C GLN A 86 -12.73 22.47 5.53
N MET A 87 -12.48 21.16 5.62
CA MET A 87 -11.88 20.36 4.55
C MET A 87 -12.69 20.42 3.24
N VAL A 88 -14.02 20.28 3.32
CA VAL A 88 -14.90 20.38 2.14
C VAL A 88 -14.88 21.79 1.58
N SER A 89 -14.87 22.81 2.43
CA SER A 89 -14.84 24.21 1.99
C SER A 89 -13.54 24.56 1.28
N GLU A 90 -12.39 24.06 1.76
CA GLU A 90 -11.10 24.19 1.08
C GLU A 90 -11.11 23.53 -0.31
N LYS A 91 -11.60 22.28 -0.39
CA LYS A 91 -11.71 21.54 -1.67
C LYS A 91 -12.61 22.24 -2.69
N MET A 92 -13.62 22.97 -2.22
CA MET A 92 -14.55 23.73 -3.05
C MET A 92 -14.08 25.18 -3.32
N GLY A 93 -12.89 25.57 -2.85
CA GLY A 93 -12.36 26.93 -3.01
C GLY A 93 -13.12 28.00 -2.21
N ARG A 94 -13.95 27.60 -1.24
CA ARG A 94 -14.80 28.49 -0.43
C ARG A 94 -14.10 29.01 0.82
N ARG A 95 -12.96 28.42 1.20
CA ARG A 95 -12.11 28.84 2.33
C ARG A 95 -10.63 28.72 1.97
N THR A 96 -9.82 29.61 2.54
CA THR A 96 -8.37 29.63 2.33
C THR A 96 -7.70 28.49 3.10
N ARG A 97 -6.80 27.76 2.42
CA ARG A 97 -5.94 26.73 3.00
C ARG A 97 -4.61 27.36 3.46
N THR A 98 -4.12 26.99 4.63
CA THR A 98 -2.75 27.33 5.03
C THR A 98 -1.74 26.49 4.25
N VAL A 99 -0.76 27.12 3.62
CA VAL A 99 0.22 26.43 2.75
C VAL A 99 1.64 26.81 3.15
N ASP A 100 2.46 25.78 3.41
CA ASP A 100 3.91 25.89 3.50
C ASP A 100 4.54 25.30 2.24
N THR A 101 4.81 26.13 1.25
CA THR A 101 5.26 25.69 -0.08
C THR A 101 6.56 24.88 -0.02
N GLU A 102 7.47 25.24 0.88
CA GLU A 102 8.75 24.55 1.02
C GLU A 102 8.55 23.16 1.65
N LEU A 103 7.78 23.08 2.74
CA LEU A 103 7.46 21.80 3.37
C LEU A 103 6.68 20.87 2.43
N GLU A 104 5.72 21.40 1.67
CA GLU A 104 4.96 20.64 0.68
C GLU A 104 5.85 20.06 -0.42
N LYS A 105 6.85 20.82 -0.89
CA LYS A 105 7.85 20.32 -1.84
C LYS A 105 8.63 19.13 -1.25
N HIS A 106 9.07 19.23 0.00
CA HIS A 106 9.77 18.13 0.68
C HIS A 106 8.88 16.90 0.88
N ILE A 107 7.62 17.10 1.28
CA ILE A 107 6.62 16.03 1.44
C ILE A 107 6.39 15.30 0.11
N GLN A 108 6.25 16.05 -0.98
CA GLN A 108 6.05 15.47 -2.31
C GLN A 108 7.26 14.63 -2.74
N GLY A 109 8.47 15.16 -2.56
CA GLY A 109 9.71 14.42 -2.83
C GLY A 109 9.82 13.13 -2.01
N LEU A 110 9.40 13.15 -0.74
CA LEU A 110 9.37 11.95 0.10
C LEU A 110 8.38 10.90 -0.42
N LYS A 111 7.16 11.29 -0.79
CA LYS A 111 6.15 10.38 -1.35
C LYS A 111 6.62 9.74 -2.66
N GLU A 112 7.21 10.53 -3.55
CA GLU A 112 7.78 10.03 -4.81
C GLU A 112 8.92 9.05 -4.57
N MET A 113 9.79 9.35 -3.60
CA MET A 113 10.87 8.45 -3.23
C MET A 113 10.36 7.15 -2.60
N GLN A 114 9.35 7.21 -1.71
CA GLN A 114 8.69 6.03 -1.17
C GLN A 114 8.14 5.14 -2.28
N LEU A 115 7.45 5.73 -3.25
CA LEU A 115 6.89 5.02 -4.39
C LEU A 115 7.98 4.33 -5.21
N ARG A 116 9.09 5.03 -5.50
CA ARG A 116 10.24 4.46 -6.22
C ARG A 116 10.85 3.26 -5.49
N TYR A 117 11.06 3.37 -4.18
CA TYR A 117 11.61 2.27 -3.38
C TYR A 117 10.66 1.07 -3.26
N THR A 118 9.37 1.32 -3.08
CA THR A 118 8.35 0.26 -3.08
C THR A 118 8.29 -0.46 -4.42
N ASN A 119 8.38 0.27 -5.53
CA ASN A 119 8.41 -0.32 -6.87
C ASN A 119 9.68 -1.14 -7.10
N LEU A 120 10.85 -0.64 -6.70
CA LEU A 120 12.11 -1.37 -6.78
C LEU A 120 12.08 -2.66 -5.94
N LEU A 121 11.55 -2.59 -4.72
CA LEU A 121 11.37 -3.76 -3.85
C LEU A 121 10.47 -4.81 -4.51
N LYS A 122 9.37 -4.38 -5.14
CA LYS A 122 8.48 -5.28 -5.87
C LYS A 122 9.23 -6.00 -7.00
N LEU A 123 9.95 -5.26 -7.82
CA LEU A 123 10.73 -5.83 -8.94
C LEU A 123 11.82 -6.78 -8.43
N SER A 124 12.54 -6.40 -7.37
CA SER A 124 13.59 -7.22 -6.77
C SER A 124 13.05 -8.53 -6.19
N LYS A 125 11.88 -8.51 -5.53
CA LYS A 125 11.20 -9.73 -5.06
C LYS A 125 10.76 -10.64 -6.21
N GLN A 126 10.26 -10.04 -7.31
CA GLN A 126 9.91 -10.80 -8.51
C GLN A 126 11.15 -11.44 -9.15
N PHE A 127 12.24 -10.67 -9.28
CA PHE A 127 13.52 -11.17 -9.77
C PHE A 127 14.05 -12.32 -8.90
N GLN A 128 14.07 -12.15 -7.57
CA GLN A 128 14.49 -13.19 -6.64
C GLN A 128 13.68 -14.48 -6.83
N SER A 129 12.36 -14.39 -6.93
CA SER A 129 11.48 -15.55 -7.13
C SER A 129 11.74 -16.25 -8.48
N GLN A 130 11.87 -15.50 -9.56
CA GLN A 130 12.21 -16.05 -10.88
C GLN A 130 13.59 -16.70 -10.87
N PHE A 131 14.56 -16.07 -10.23
CA PHE A 131 15.91 -16.60 -10.13
C PHE A 131 15.95 -17.89 -9.32
N GLN A 132 15.19 -18.01 -8.23
CA GLN A 132 15.04 -19.27 -7.49
C GLN A 132 14.52 -20.40 -8.39
N ASN A 133 13.53 -20.13 -9.24
CA ASN A 133 13.03 -21.12 -10.18
C ASN A 133 14.11 -21.55 -11.19
N ILE A 134 14.89 -20.60 -11.71
CA ILE A 134 16.03 -20.89 -12.59
C ILE A 134 17.04 -21.81 -11.89
N LEU A 135 17.40 -21.54 -10.63
CA LEU A 135 18.33 -22.37 -9.86
C LEU A 135 17.81 -23.79 -9.65
N VAL A 136 16.50 -23.96 -9.40
CA VAL A 136 15.89 -25.29 -9.32
C VAL A 136 16.04 -26.04 -10.66
N THR A 137 15.75 -25.38 -11.78
CA THR A 137 15.92 -25.99 -13.11
C THR A 137 17.38 -26.31 -13.43
N GLN A 138 18.33 -25.45 -13.05
CA GLN A 138 19.77 -25.71 -13.22
C GLN A 138 20.22 -26.96 -12.45
N LYS A 139 19.76 -27.14 -11.21
CA LYS A 139 20.04 -28.32 -10.40
C LYS A 139 19.54 -29.60 -11.09
N LEU A 140 18.28 -29.59 -11.55
CA LEU A 140 17.68 -30.72 -12.29
C LEU A 140 18.41 -31.01 -13.61
N MET A 141 18.85 -29.97 -14.32
CA MET A 141 19.62 -30.15 -15.56
C MET A 141 21.01 -30.74 -15.29
N GLY A 142 21.66 -30.35 -14.19
CA GLY A 142 22.92 -30.97 -13.74
C GLY A 142 22.75 -32.45 -13.40
N GLU A 143 21.64 -32.83 -12.75
CA GLU A 143 21.29 -34.23 -12.50
C GLU A 143 21.09 -35.03 -13.79
N ALA A 144 20.35 -34.46 -14.76
CA ALA A 144 20.15 -35.08 -16.07
C ALA A 144 21.47 -35.27 -16.85
N PHE A 145 22.38 -34.30 -16.80
CA PHE A 145 23.70 -34.43 -17.40
C PHE A 145 24.52 -35.56 -16.75
N ASN A 146 24.51 -35.68 -15.43
CA ASN A 146 25.16 -36.79 -14.74
C ASN A 146 24.59 -38.15 -15.14
N GLU A 147 23.26 -38.25 -15.27
CA GLU A 147 22.60 -39.49 -15.72
C GLU A 147 23.02 -39.86 -17.16
N LEU A 148 23.06 -38.88 -18.06
CA LEU A 148 23.48 -39.10 -19.45
C LEU A 148 24.96 -39.46 -19.57
N ALA A 149 25.83 -38.90 -18.72
CA ALA A 149 27.24 -39.23 -18.69
C ALA A 149 27.47 -40.72 -18.38
N VAL A 150 26.68 -41.31 -17.48
CA VAL A 150 26.76 -42.74 -17.15
C VAL A 150 26.21 -43.62 -18.29
N LYS A 151 25.17 -43.15 -18.99
CA LYS A 151 24.47 -43.93 -20.02
C LYS A 151 25.11 -43.83 -21.41
N SER A 152 25.94 -42.83 -21.65
CA SER A 152 26.52 -42.52 -22.97
C SER A 152 28.05 -42.43 -22.87
N PRO A 153 28.79 -43.56 -22.87
CA PRO A 153 30.24 -43.58 -22.69
C PRO A 153 31.00 -42.72 -23.71
N ASP A 154 30.51 -42.67 -24.96
CA ASP A 154 31.11 -41.88 -26.05
C ASP A 154 31.00 -40.36 -25.86
N LEU A 155 30.15 -39.90 -24.93
CA LEU A 155 29.91 -38.48 -24.59
C LEU A 155 30.05 -38.20 -23.09
N GLN A 156 30.66 -39.14 -22.35
CA GLN A 156 30.70 -39.09 -20.90
C GLN A 156 31.41 -37.84 -20.39
N GLU A 157 32.51 -37.45 -21.03
CA GLU A 157 33.32 -36.31 -20.60
C GLU A 157 32.54 -35.00 -20.73
N GLU A 158 31.90 -34.79 -21.88
CA GLU A 158 31.12 -33.59 -22.20
C GLU A 158 29.92 -33.44 -21.27
N PHE A 159 29.20 -34.54 -21.01
CA PHE A 159 28.09 -34.52 -20.07
C PHE A 159 28.57 -34.28 -18.63
N SER A 160 29.68 -34.90 -18.21
CA SER A 160 30.24 -34.68 -16.86
C SER A 160 30.70 -33.24 -16.66
N GLN A 161 31.34 -32.64 -17.66
CA GLN A 161 31.75 -31.24 -17.62
C GLN A 161 30.54 -30.31 -17.51
N ASN A 162 29.49 -30.53 -18.32
CA ASN A 162 28.27 -29.74 -18.26
C ASN A 162 27.53 -29.88 -16.91
N ALA A 163 27.51 -31.08 -16.32
CA ALA A 163 26.94 -31.32 -15.01
C ALA A 163 27.66 -30.49 -13.92
N GLU A 164 28.99 -30.50 -13.92
CA GLU A 164 29.78 -29.73 -12.95
C GLU A 164 29.60 -28.22 -13.15
N LEU A 165 29.50 -27.74 -14.40
CA LEU A 165 29.17 -26.34 -14.67
C LEU A 165 27.83 -25.95 -14.06
N GLN A 166 26.77 -26.75 -14.21
CA GLN A 166 25.47 -26.45 -13.61
C GLN A 166 25.51 -26.42 -12.08
N LYS A 167 26.29 -27.30 -11.47
CA LYS A 167 26.48 -27.33 -10.01
C LYS A 167 27.21 -26.07 -9.51
N VAL A 168 28.27 -25.65 -10.19
CA VAL A 168 29.00 -24.41 -9.85
C VAL A 168 28.11 -23.19 -10.00
N VAL A 169 27.39 -23.07 -11.12
CA VAL A 169 26.47 -21.94 -11.35
C VAL A 169 25.35 -21.92 -10.30
N SER A 170 24.78 -23.08 -9.96
CA SER A 170 23.74 -23.20 -8.94
C SER A 170 24.24 -22.72 -7.57
N LYS A 171 25.46 -23.11 -7.17
CA LYS A 171 26.08 -22.69 -5.90
C LYS A 171 26.32 -21.18 -5.85
N ASN A 172 26.81 -20.59 -6.94
CA ASN A 172 26.98 -19.14 -7.04
C ASN A 172 25.63 -18.41 -6.99
N GLY A 173 24.59 -19.02 -7.56
CA GLY A 173 23.23 -18.53 -7.49
C GLY A 173 22.68 -18.45 -6.07
N ASP A 174 22.95 -19.44 -5.23
CA ASP A 174 22.52 -19.44 -3.82
C ASP A 174 23.11 -18.22 -3.07
N ALA A 175 24.36 -17.85 -3.33
CA ALA A 175 24.98 -16.64 -2.75
C ALA A 175 24.30 -15.33 -3.22
N LEU A 176 23.93 -15.25 -4.51
CA LEU A 176 23.18 -14.11 -5.03
C LEU A 176 21.79 -14.00 -4.40
N ILE A 177 21.09 -15.12 -4.17
CA ILE A 177 19.80 -15.14 -3.47
C ILE A 177 19.93 -14.61 -2.05
N SER A 178 20.96 -14.99 -1.31
CA SER A 178 21.21 -14.45 0.03
C SER A 178 21.42 -12.94 -0.01
N ALA A 179 22.22 -12.43 -0.95
CA ALA A 179 22.43 -11.00 -1.12
C ALA A 179 21.14 -10.24 -1.47
N LEU A 180 20.33 -10.78 -2.39
CA LEU A 180 19.02 -10.21 -2.75
C LEU A 180 18.04 -10.20 -1.58
N THR A 181 18.05 -11.25 -0.76
CA THR A 181 17.20 -11.33 0.44
C THR A 181 17.57 -10.22 1.43
N PHE A 182 18.85 -10.07 1.74
CA PHE A 182 19.34 -8.99 2.59
C PHE A 182 18.99 -7.61 2.01
N PHE A 183 19.20 -7.40 0.71
CA PHE A 183 18.80 -6.16 0.04
C PHE A 183 17.30 -5.88 0.18
N ASN A 184 16.46 -6.89 -0.04
CA ASN A 184 15.00 -6.77 0.05
C ASN A 184 14.53 -6.44 1.47
N GLU A 185 15.15 -7.02 2.50
CA GLU A 185 14.83 -6.74 3.91
C GLU A 185 15.20 -5.30 4.30
N ASN A 186 16.38 -4.83 3.89
CA ASN A 186 16.81 -3.45 4.14
C ASN A 186 15.91 -2.44 3.41
N LEU A 187 15.62 -2.68 2.13
CA LEU A 187 14.77 -1.80 1.34
C LEU A 187 13.32 -1.82 1.85
N TRP A 188 12.80 -2.96 2.29
CA TRP A 188 11.49 -3.06 2.94
C TRP A 188 11.44 -2.24 4.23
N THR A 189 12.46 -2.34 5.09
CA THR A 189 12.53 -1.58 6.33
C THR A 189 12.54 -0.08 6.05
N LEU A 190 13.41 0.37 5.15
CA LEU A 190 13.51 1.79 4.79
C LEU A 190 12.18 2.33 4.22
N SER A 191 11.59 1.62 3.26
CA SER A 191 10.38 2.06 2.54
C SER A 191 9.08 1.92 3.34
N THR A 192 8.92 0.81 4.07
CA THR A 192 7.65 0.42 4.71
C THR A 192 7.60 0.73 6.20
N LYS A 193 8.75 0.93 6.85
CA LYS A 193 8.82 1.29 8.27
C LYS A 193 9.28 2.72 8.44
N THR A 194 10.51 3.04 8.03
CA THR A 194 11.13 4.34 8.32
C THR A 194 10.45 5.49 7.58
N ILE A 195 10.24 5.33 6.27
CA ILE A 195 9.55 6.35 5.46
C ILE A 195 8.06 6.43 5.83
N GLU A 196 7.38 5.28 6.03
CA GLU A 196 5.95 5.28 6.40
C GLU A 196 5.69 5.95 7.76
N ASP A 197 6.59 5.79 8.73
CA ASP A 197 6.49 6.50 10.03
C ASP A 197 6.54 8.03 9.86
N THR A 198 7.32 8.53 8.89
CA THR A 198 7.34 9.95 8.56
C THR A 198 6.08 10.37 7.79
N ILE A 199 5.58 9.53 6.87
CA ILE A 199 4.30 9.74 6.19
C ILE A 199 3.14 9.81 7.20
N GLN A 200 3.17 9.02 8.28
CA GLN A 200 2.17 9.11 9.32
C GLN A 200 2.21 10.47 10.04
N THR A 201 3.40 10.97 10.37
CA THR A 201 3.55 12.33 10.92
C THR A 201 3.07 13.41 9.95
N ILE A 202 3.24 13.22 8.64
CA ILE A 202 2.68 14.12 7.62
C ILE A 202 1.14 14.11 7.64
N ARG A 203 0.50 12.95 7.84
CA ARG A 203 -0.96 12.86 7.99
C ARG A 203 -1.43 13.59 9.25
N ASP A 204 -0.69 13.46 10.35
CA ASP A 204 -1.02 14.16 11.60
C ASP A 204 -0.87 15.68 11.45
N TYR A 205 0.19 16.13 10.77
CA TYR A 205 0.41 17.53 10.40
C TYR A 205 -0.74 18.09 9.55
N GLU A 206 -1.15 17.35 8.52
CA GLU A 206 -2.27 17.72 7.63
C GLU A 206 -3.58 17.86 8.43
N ASN A 207 -3.88 16.91 9.32
CA ASN A 207 -5.05 16.97 10.20
C ASN A 207 -4.99 18.20 11.11
N CYS A 208 -3.84 18.46 11.74
CA CYS A 208 -3.65 19.62 12.61
C CYS A 208 -3.79 20.94 11.84
N ARG A 209 -3.36 21.01 10.57
CA ARG A 209 -3.58 22.18 9.72
C ARG A 209 -5.06 22.44 9.49
N ILE A 210 -5.84 21.39 9.21
CA ILE A 210 -7.30 21.52 9.00
C ILE A 210 -7.97 22.01 10.29
N GLU A 211 -7.57 21.50 11.45
CA GLU A 211 -8.05 22.00 12.75
C GLU A 211 -7.73 23.50 12.91
N TYR A 212 -6.48 23.89 12.69
CA TYR A 212 -6.03 25.28 12.74
C TYR A 212 -6.85 26.20 11.81
N ASP A 213 -7.01 25.83 10.54
CA ASP A 213 -7.75 26.62 9.55
C ASP A 213 -9.25 26.72 9.92
N ALA A 214 -9.81 25.68 10.54
CA ALA A 214 -11.19 25.68 11.01
C ALA A 214 -11.39 26.67 12.16
N TYR A 215 -10.51 26.66 13.17
CA TYR A 215 -10.58 27.60 14.30
C TYR A 215 -10.21 29.03 13.90
N ARG A 216 -9.32 29.22 12.92
CA ARG A 216 -9.06 30.54 12.34
C ARG A 216 -10.35 31.13 11.76
N THR A 217 -11.04 30.34 10.95
CA THR A 217 -12.27 30.82 10.30
C THR A 217 -13.40 31.06 11.31
N ASP A 218 -13.50 30.25 12.36
CA ASP A 218 -14.49 30.47 13.42
C ASP A 218 -14.19 31.75 14.21
N LEU A 219 -12.92 32.04 14.50
CA LEU A 219 -12.51 33.30 15.14
C LEU A 219 -12.88 34.50 14.26
N GLU A 220 -12.53 34.46 12.97
CA GLU A 220 -12.89 35.51 11.99
C GLU A 220 -14.41 35.75 11.95
N ALA A 221 -15.21 34.68 12.01
CA ALA A 221 -16.67 34.78 12.04
C ALA A 221 -17.20 35.43 13.32
N HIS A 222 -16.61 35.12 14.48
CA HIS A 222 -17.00 35.74 15.76
C HIS A 222 -16.57 37.21 15.85
N GLU A 223 -15.43 37.57 15.28
CA GLU A 223 -14.94 38.95 15.24
C GLU A 223 -15.77 39.83 14.31
N ALA A 224 -16.25 39.29 13.20
CA ALA A 224 -17.14 40.00 12.27
C ALA A 224 -18.49 40.41 12.90
N VAL A 225 -18.96 39.69 13.92
CA VAL A 225 -20.22 39.99 14.62
C VAL A 225 -20.03 41.04 15.74
N GLY A 226 -18.78 41.27 16.18
CA GLY A 226 -18.42 42.20 17.24
C GLY A 226 -17.81 41.52 18.46
N GLN A 227 -17.12 42.29 19.31
CA GLN A 227 -16.46 41.76 20.50
C GLN A 227 -17.48 41.29 21.55
N SER A 228 -17.32 40.05 22.00
CA SER A 228 -18.15 39.43 23.03
C SER A 228 -17.35 38.39 23.82
N MET A 229 -17.91 37.87 24.92
CA MET A 229 -17.33 36.73 25.64
C MET A 229 -17.09 35.50 24.74
N LYS A 230 -17.92 35.31 23.70
CA LYS A 230 -17.74 34.22 22.72
C LYS A 230 -16.54 34.45 21.81
N THR A 231 -16.25 35.71 21.51
CA THR A 231 -15.08 36.11 20.70
C THR A 231 -13.79 35.84 21.46
N GLU A 232 -13.75 36.14 22.76
CA GLU A 232 -12.58 35.84 23.62
C GLU A 232 -12.35 34.32 23.73
N GLN A 233 -13.42 33.54 23.90
CA GLN A 233 -13.34 32.08 23.92
C GLN A 233 -12.83 31.51 22.57
N ALA A 234 -13.33 32.01 21.44
CA ALA A 234 -12.86 31.60 20.12
C ALA A 234 -11.38 31.96 19.91
N ARG A 235 -10.93 33.10 20.45
CA ARG A 235 -9.54 33.56 20.37
C ARG A 235 -8.60 32.66 21.17
N LYS A 236 -9.03 32.23 22.37
CA LYS A 236 -8.31 31.22 23.16
C LYS A 236 -8.18 29.90 22.40
N GLU A 237 -9.29 29.37 21.88
CA GLU A 237 -9.30 28.09 21.14
C GLU A 237 -8.43 28.16 19.86
N PHE A 238 -8.47 29.28 19.15
CA PHE A 238 -7.59 29.51 18.00
C PHE A 238 -6.10 29.47 18.40
N ASN A 239 -5.72 30.16 19.48
CA ASN A 239 -4.33 30.18 19.93
C ASN A 239 -3.84 28.78 20.32
N GLU A 240 -4.66 27.98 21.00
CA GLU A 240 -4.33 26.59 21.35
C GLU A 240 -4.05 25.74 20.09
N HIS A 241 -4.87 25.85 19.04
CA HIS A 241 -4.66 25.10 17.80
C HIS A 241 -3.52 25.65 16.96
N LYS A 242 -3.24 26.96 17.04
CA LYS A 242 -2.07 27.60 16.42
C LYS A 242 -0.77 27.07 17.00
N GLU A 243 -0.63 27.04 18.34
CA GLU A 243 0.57 26.52 19.01
C GLU A 243 0.81 25.03 18.66
N LYS A 244 -0.26 24.23 18.67
CA LYS A 244 -0.20 22.81 18.28
C LYS A 244 0.27 22.65 16.83
N PHE A 245 -0.29 23.44 15.90
CA PHE A 245 0.09 23.42 14.49
C PHE A 245 1.55 23.81 14.27
N GLU A 246 2.01 24.92 14.88
CA GLU A 246 3.39 25.39 14.76
C GLU A 246 4.39 24.38 15.35
N SER A 247 4.06 23.79 16.50
CA SER A 247 4.87 22.73 17.12
C SER A 247 5.00 21.50 16.20
N LEU A 248 3.88 21.03 15.64
CA LEU A 248 3.88 19.84 14.77
C LEU A 248 4.59 20.10 13.44
N ARG A 249 4.46 21.32 12.89
CA ARG A 249 5.19 21.77 11.70
C ARG A 249 6.70 21.70 11.92
N ASN A 250 7.19 22.24 13.03
CA ASN A 250 8.62 22.21 13.39
C ASN A 250 9.12 20.77 13.59
N ASN A 251 8.35 19.95 14.31
CA ASN A 251 8.68 18.53 14.52
C ASN A 251 8.77 17.75 13.21
N LEU A 252 7.84 18.00 12.28
CA LEU A 252 7.87 17.36 10.96
C LEU A 252 9.09 17.78 10.15
N GLN A 253 9.45 19.07 10.13
CA GLN A 253 10.66 19.54 9.45
C GLN A 253 11.93 18.86 9.99
N ILE A 254 12.05 18.75 11.32
CA ILE A 254 13.16 18.05 11.97
C ILE A 254 13.17 16.56 11.58
N LYS A 255 12.01 15.89 11.64
CA LYS A 255 11.89 14.46 11.30
C LYS A 255 12.26 14.18 9.85
N MET A 256 11.84 15.04 8.92
CA MET A 256 12.18 14.95 7.50
C MET A 256 13.70 15.08 7.27
N LYS A 257 14.35 16.02 7.97
CA LYS A 257 15.80 16.20 7.90
C LYS A 257 16.55 14.97 8.42
N PHE A 258 16.16 14.44 9.59
CA PHE A 258 16.75 13.21 10.12
C PHE A 258 16.52 12.01 9.20
N LEU A 259 15.35 11.93 8.55
CA LEU A 259 15.09 10.89 7.59
C LEU A 259 16.04 10.98 6.39
N GLU A 260 16.29 12.19 5.87
CA GLU A 260 17.26 12.40 4.79
C GLU A 260 18.68 11.99 5.18
N GLU A 261 19.13 12.33 6.39
CA GLU A 261 20.44 11.94 6.91
C GLU A 261 20.56 10.40 7.06
N ASN A 262 19.52 9.74 7.59
CA ASN A 262 19.52 8.29 7.80
C ASN A 262 19.42 7.47 6.50
N LYS A 263 18.88 8.03 5.41
CA LYS A 263 18.85 7.34 4.10
C LYS A 263 20.25 7.03 3.57
N VAL A 264 21.26 7.85 3.90
CA VAL A 264 22.65 7.69 3.42
C VAL A 264 23.33 6.49 4.08
N GLY A 265 22.88 6.06 5.26
CA GLY A 265 23.44 4.93 5.99
C GLY A 265 23.07 3.56 5.42
N PHE A 266 21.90 3.41 4.79
CA PHE A 266 21.45 2.14 4.21
C PHE A 266 22.17 1.75 2.90
N GLY A 267 22.98 2.66 2.33
CA GLY A 267 23.77 2.43 1.13
C GLY A 267 25.25 2.11 1.38
N ARG A 268 25.66 1.90 2.63
CA ARG A 268 27.02 1.47 3.01
C ARG A 268 27.03 0.06 3.58
#